data_AF-A0A7S4ED46-F1
#
_entry.id   AF-A0A7S4ED46-F1
#
_cell.length_a   1.000
_cell.length_b   1.000
_cell.length_c   1.000
_cell.angle_alpha   90.00
_cell.angle_beta   90.00
_cell.angle_gamma   90.00
#
_symmetry.space_group_name_H-M   'P 1'
#
loop_
_entity.id
_entity.type
_entity.pdbx_description
1 polymer ?
#
loop_
_entity_poly.entity_id
_entity_poly.type
_entity_poly.pdbx_seq_one_letter_code
_entity_poly.pdbx_strand_id
1 'polypeptide(L)'
;MLSQLIERFIKRLCGRWLKNFDGSQINVSLGGTVTLEHLDLKTEELRALLLPYEPVSASARRLKLEIDPLSSSLRVDVENVDVALTARSAFDAADARDAVERAVHLYFTTYLRPPKQAQNDAGAAALRDLLRSSELTLRRLHVRVAQCLPLRALGDGRGQPVRAGFFLETLDVRSAPGDLHKRITIVGLAAYCAAGPPK
;
A
#
# COMPACT_ATOMS: atom_id res chain seq x y z
N MET A 1 -22.87 -17.05 3.53
CA MET A 1 -22.91 -16.19 2.31
C MET A 1 -21.91 -15.03 2.41
N LEU A 2 -21.97 -14.18 3.45
CA LEU A 2 -21.01 -13.08 3.64
C LEU A 2 -19.55 -13.56 3.79
N SER A 3 -19.31 -14.63 4.54
CA SER A 3 -17.99 -15.26 4.68
C SER A 3 -17.34 -15.64 3.35
N GLN A 4 -18.11 -16.27 2.45
CA GLN A 4 -17.63 -16.64 1.10
C GLN A 4 -17.36 -15.41 0.22
N LEU A 5 -18.15 -14.35 0.36
CA LEU A 5 -17.91 -13.09 -0.36
C LEU A 5 -16.63 -12.41 0.13
N ILE A 6 -16.42 -12.39 1.44
CA ILE A 6 -15.19 -11.84 2.04
C ILE A 6 -13.98 -12.67 1.64
N GLU A 7 -14.08 -14.00 1.70
CA GLU A 7 -13.01 -14.90 1.25
C GLU A 7 -12.65 -14.66 -0.22
N ARG A 8 -13.65 -14.55 -1.10
CA ARG A 8 -13.43 -14.19 -2.52
C ARG A 8 -12.78 -12.82 -2.68
N PHE A 9 -13.22 -11.83 -1.89
CA PHE A 9 -12.63 -10.49 -1.90
C PHE A 9 -11.16 -10.51 -1.48
N ILE A 10 -10.83 -11.20 -0.37
CA ILE A 10 -9.46 -11.32 0.13
C ILE A 10 -8.59 -12.06 -0.88
N LYS A 11 -9.06 -13.19 -1.43
CA LYS A 11 -8.32 -13.95 -2.46
C LYS A 11 -8.03 -13.08 -3.68
N ARG A 12 -8.99 -12.25 -4.10
CA ARG A 12 -8.79 -11.31 -5.20
C ARG A 12 -7.79 -10.20 -4.85
N LEU A 13 -7.88 -9.63 -3.65
CA LEU A 13 -6.94 -8.60 -3.18
C LEU A 13 -5.52 -9.16 -3.10
N CYS A 14 -5.34 -10.30 -2.45
CA CYS A 14 -4.06 -10.98 -2.31
C CYS A 14 -3.51 -11.40 -3.68
N GLY A 15 -4.32 -12.04 -4.53
CA GLY A 15 -3.90 -12.43 -5.88
C GLY A 15 -3.50 -11.25 -6.77
N ARG A 16 -4.04 -10.06 -6.51
CA ARG A 16 -3.68 -8.84 -7.24
C ARG A 16 -2.35 -8.24 -6.76
N TRP A 17 -2.07 -8.27 -5.47
CA TRP A 17 -0.92 -7.57 -4.88
C TRP A 17 0.26 -8.48 -4.54
N LEU A 18 0.06 -9.78 -4.34
CA LEU A 18 1.09 -10.71 -3.92
C LEU A 18 1.62 -11.53 -5.11
N LYS A 19 2.94 -11.69 -5.18
CA LYS A 19 3.60 -12.65 -6.08
C LYS A 19 3.40 -14.06 -5.55
N ASN A 20 3.26 -15.04 -6.45
CA ASN A 20 3.14 -16.47 -6.13
C ASN A 20 2.02 -16.82 -5.12
N PHE A 21 0.99 -15.99 -5.03
CA PHE A 21 -0.11 -16.22 -4.11
C PHE A 21 -0.93 -17.45 -4.52
N ASP A 22 -1.11 -18.37 -3.57
CA ASP A 22 -2.02 -19.50 -3.70
C ASP A 22 -3.27 -19.26 -2.83
N GLY A 23 -4.43 -19.22 -3.47
CA GLY A 23 -5.72 -19.06 -2.81
C GLY A 23 -6.08 -20.20 -1.85
N SER A 24 -5.39 -21.35 -1.91
CA SER A 24 -5.54 -22.45 -0.95
C SER A 24 -5.06 -22.05 0.47
N GLN A 25 -4.18 -21.06 0.57
CA GLN A 25 -3.58 -20.59 1.83
C GLN A 25 -4.55 -19.74 2.69
N ILE A 26 -5.69 -19.33 2.12
CA ILE A 26 -6.67 -18.49 2.81
C ILE A 26 -7.87 -19.34 3.21
N ASN A 27 -7.99 -19.59 4.51
CA ASN A 27 -9.17 -20.15 5.14
C ASN A 27 -9.73 -19.14 6.15
N VAL A 28 -10.89 -18.54 5.85
CA VAL A 28 -11.52 -17.54 6.71
C VAL A 28 -12.42 -18.28 7.72
N SER A 29 -11.92 -18.50 8.93
CA SER A 29 -12.74 -18.99 10.04
C SER A 29 -13.75 -17.92 10.50
N LEU A 30 -14.81 -18.31 11.22
CA LEU A 30 -15.86 -17.40 11.71
C LEU A 30 -15.37 -16.29 12.65
N GLY A 31 -14.15 -16.42 13.21
CA GLY A 31 -13.43 -15.35 13.94
C GLY A 31 -12.54 -14.46 13.06
N GLY A 32 -12.54 -14.72 11.74
CA GLY A 32 -12.22 -13.76 10.69
C GLY A 32 -10.76 -13.32 10.53
N THR A 33 -9.78 -14.01 11.13
CA THR A 33 -8.37 -13.60 11.01
C THR A 33 -7.64 -14.35 9.90
N VAL A 34 -7.00 -13.61 8.98
CA VAL A 34 -6.08 -14.13 7.97
C VAL A 34 -4.71 -13.52 8.23
N THR A 35 -3.68 -14.35 8.36
CA THR A 35 -2.29 -13.89 8.50
C THR A 35 -1.45 -14.49 7.40
N LEU A 36 -0.74 -13.64 6.67
CA LEU A 36 0.23 -14.03 5.65
C LEU A 36 1.60 -13.43 6.02
N GLU A 37 2.67 -14.19 5.81
CA GLU A 37 4.03 -13.79 6.16
C GLU A 37 4.97 -13.90 4.95
N HIS A 38 6.07 -13.14 4.99
CA HIS A 38 7.13 -13.15 3.97
C HIS A 38 6.59 -12.89 2.56
N LEU A 39 5.98 -11.73 2.40
CA LEU A 39 5.20 -11.36 1.23
C LEU A 39 6.04 -10.61 0.22
N ASP A 40 6.13 -11.14 -0.99
CA ASP A 40 6.63 -10.40 -2.14
C ASP A 40 5.47 -9.73 -2.86
N LEU A 41 5.56 -8.41 -3.05
CA LEU A 41 4.52 -7.62 -3.68
C LEU A 41 4.78 -7.47 -5.18
N LYS A 42 3.70 -7.56 -5.95
CA LYS A 42 3.65 -7.19 -7.36
C LYS A 42 3.90 -5.69 -7.50
N THR A 43 4.85 -5.34 -8.37
CA THR A 43 5.24 -3.94 -8.63
C THR A 43 4.39 -3.30 -9.72
N GLU A 44 3.62 -4.09 -10.46
CA GLU A 44 2.79 -3.66 -11.58
C GLU A 44 1.71 -2.66 -11.14
N GLU A 45 1.08 -2.91 -10.00
CA GLU A 45 0.07 -2.02 -9.41
C GLU A 45 0.69 -0.72 -8.89
N LEU A 46 1.92 -0.79 -8.36
CA LEU A 46 2.68 0.39 -7.95
C LEU A 46 3.13 1.22 -9.17
N ARG A 47 3.46 0.58 -10.30
CA ARG A 47 3.75 1.26 -11.57
C ARG A 47 2.54 2.01 -12.10
N ALA A 48 1.34 1.46 -11.91
CA ALA A 48 0.09 2.11 -12.29
C ALA A 48 -0.19 3.41 -11.52
N LEU A 49 0.50 3.65 -10.38
CA LEU A 49 0.44 4.92 -9.66
C LEU A 49 1.19 6.06 -10.38
N LEU A 50 1.80 5.79 -11.55
CA LEU A 50 2.51 6.76 -12.40
C LEU A 50 3.45 7.67 -11.61
N LEU A 51 4.11 7.10 -10.60
CA LEU A 51 5.13 7.79 -9.86
C LEU A 51 6.31 8.07 -10.81
N PRO A 52 7.05 9.18 -10.64
CA PRO A 52 8.28 9.46 -11.39
C PRO A 52 9.41 8.46 -11.07
N TYR A 53 9.11 7.48 -10.22
CA TYR A 53 9.96 6.39 -9.82
C TYR A 53 9.38 5.06 -10.29
N GLU A 54 10.24 4.19 -10.76
CA GLU A 54 9.90 2.81 -11.08
C GLU A 54 10.09 1.92 -9.86
N PRO A 55 9.04 1.24 -9.39
CA PRO A 55 9.16 0.21 -8.36
C PRO A 55 9.95 -0.98 -8.91
N VAL A 56 11.08 -1.25 -8.28
CA VAL A 56 11.99 -2.37 -8.59
C VAL A 56 11.58 -3.61 -7.80
N SER A 57 11.34 -3.42 -6.50
CA SER A 57 10.87 -4.47 -5.61
C SER A 57 10.00 -3.87 -4.52
N ALA A 58 9.07 -4.67 -4.03
CA ALA A 58 8.28 -4.33 -2.87
C ALA A 58 8.02 -5.62 -2.08
N SER A 59 8.14 -5.56 -0.77
CA SER A 59 7.89 -6.69 0.12
C SER A 59 7.29 -6.23 1.44
N ALA A 60 6.62 -7.15 2.12
CA ALA A 60 6.11 -6.95 3.47
C ALA A 60 6.42 -8.19 4.30
N ARG A 61 6.84 -8.03 5.55
CA ARG A 61 7.07 -9.18 6.42
C ARG A 61 5.77 -9.88 6.81
N ARG A 62 4.71 -9.11 7.06
CA ARG A 62 3.43 -9.66 7.53
C ARG A 62 2.27 -8.81 7.04
N LEU A 63 1.19 -9.49 6.64
CA LEU A 63 -0.14 -8.95 6.46
C LEU A 63 -1.08 -9.69 7.41
N LYS A 64 -1.81 -8.96 8.23
CA LYS A 64 -2.88 -9.47 9.07
C LYS A 64 -4.18 -8.80 8.68
N LEU A 65 -5.21 -9.59 8.41
CA LEU A 65 -6.56 -9.13 8.16
C LEU A 65 -7.41 -9.67 9.29
N GLU A 66 -8.08 -8.80 10.03
CA GLU A 66 -9.05 -9.18 11.06
C GLU A 66 -10.42 -8.69 10.64
N ILE A 67 -11.36 -9.61 10.50
CA ILE A 67 -12.76 -9.30 10.26
C ILE A 67 -13.52 -9.54 11.55
N ASP A 68 -14.11 -8.49 12.09
CA ASP A 68 -15.06 -8.61 13.18
C ASP A 68 -16.49 -8.59 12.60
N PRO A 69 -17.17 -9.75 12.56
CA PRO A 69 -18.52 -9.84 12.00
C PRO A 69 -19.57 -9.12 12.86
N LEU A 70 -19.31 -8.89 14.15
CA LEU A 70 -20.25 -8.22 15.05
C LEU A 70 -20.24 -6.71 14.83
N SER A 71 -19.04 -6.12 14.68
CA SER A 71 -18.91 -4.69 14.38
C SER A 71 -18.93 -4.37 12.88
N SER A 72 -18.99 -5.40 12.01
CA SER A 72 -18.84 -5.25 10.56
C SER A 72 -17.62 -4.40 10.22
N SER A 73 -16.49 -4.67 10.89
CA SER A 73 -15.24 -3.95 10.69
C SER A 73 -14.16 -4.87 10.12
N LEU A 74 -13.30 -4.29 9.28
CA LEU A 74 -12.15 -4.95 8.70
C LEU A 74 -10.91 -4.17 9.14
N ARG A 75 -10.04 -4.80 9.92
CA ARG A 75 -8.71 -4.25 10.20
C ARG A 75 -7.67 -4.91 9.32
N VAL A 76 -6.84 -4.08 8.72
CA VAL A 76 -5.73 -4.48 7.87
C VAL A 76 -4.46 -3.98 8.52
N ASP A 77 -3.63 -4.87 9.03
CA ASP A 77 -2.31 -4.52 9.56
C ASP A 77 -1.23 -5.06 8.62
N VAL A 78 -0.32 -4.20 8.20
CA VAL A 78 0.84 -4.58 7.39
C VAL A 78 2.11 -4.15 8.12
N GLU A 79 3.05 -5.07 8.29
CA GLU A 79 4.26 -4.83 9.07
C GLU A 79 5.53 -5.04 8.24
N ASN A 80 6.49 -4.14 8.45
CA ASN A 80 7.82 -4.12 7.83
C ASN A 80 7.71 -4.15 6.30
N VAL A 81 7.25 -3.05 5.73
CA VAL A 81 7.11 -2.87 4.29
C VAL A 81 8.41 -2.24 3.77
N ASP A 82 9.09 -2.89 2.82
CA ASP A 82 10.21 -2.29 2.07
C ASP A 82 9.79 -2.09 0.62
N VAL A 83 9.98 -0.88 0.10
CA VAL A 83 9.74 -0.55 -1.31
C VAL A 83 11.00 0.06 -1.88
N ALA A 84 11.59 -0.62 -2.85
CA ALA A 84 12.72 -0.14 -3.61
C ALA A 84 12.25 0.48 -4.93
N LEU A 85 12.67 1.73 -5.13
CA LEU A 85 12.34 2.57 -6.27
C LEU A 85 13.60 2.91 -7.07
N THR A 86 13.47 3.17 -8.37
CA THR A 86 14.54 3.76 -9.19
C THR A 86 14.00 4.97 -9.95
N ALA A 87 14.80 6.02 -10.12
CA ALA A 87 14.36 7.23 -10.82
C ALA A 87 14.24 6.97 -12.33
N ARG A 88 13.13 7.40 -12.96
CA ARG A 88 12.93 7.28 -14.42
C ARG A 88 13.49 8.47 -15.20
N SER A 89 13.51 9.66 -14.61
CA SER A 89 13.99 10.90 -15.24
C SER A 89 14.53 11.89 -14.21
N ALA A 90 15.22 12.94 -14.68
CA ALA A 90 15.53 14.10 -13.83
C ALA A 90 14.22 14.68 -13.28
N PHE A 91 14.24 15.09 -12.01
CA PHE A 91 13.02 15.27 -11.20
C PHE A 91 12.82 16.72 -10.77
N ASP A 92 11.58 17.18 -10.88
CA ASP A 92 11.04 18.45 -10.37
C ASP A 92 10.09 18.16 -9.20
N ALA A 93 10.04 19.06 -8.21
CA ALA A 93 9.10 19.05 -7.11
C ALA A 93 7.62 19.10 -7.55
N ALA A 94 7.30 19.74 -8.69
CA ALA A 94 5.94 19.77 -9.24
C ALA A 94 5.47 18.37 -9.65
N ASP A 95 6.31 17.59 -10.34
CA ASP A 95 6.01 16.21 -10.74
C ASP A 95 5.79 15.30 -9.52
N ALA A 96 6.51 15.56 -8.42
CA ALA A 96 6.34 14.86 -7.15
C ALA A 96 4.92 15.01 -6.60
N ARG A 97 4.45 16.25 -6.53
CA ARG A 97 3.15 16.61 -5.99
C ARG A 97 2.04 15.98 -6.81
N ASP A 98 2.13 16.14 -8.12
CA ASP A 98 1.22 15.58 -9.11
C ASP A 98 1.08 14.05 -8.99
N ALA A 99 2.21 13.37 -8.80
CA ALA A 99 2.24 11.92 -8.63
C ALA A 99 1.59 11.48 -7.31
N VAL A 100 1.81 12.21 -6.22
CA VAL A 100 1.15 11.97 -4.93
C VAL A 100 -0.35 12.18 -5.05
N GLU A 101 -0.81 13.29 -5.65
CA GLU A 101 -2.22 13.58 -5.85
C GLU A 101 -2.93 12.49 -6.67
N ARG A 102 -2.30 12.01 -7.75
CA ARG A 102 -2.81 10.88 -8.55
C ARG A 102 -2.82 9.57 -7.80
N ALA A 103 -1.78 9.26 -7.01
CA ALA A 103 -1.73 8.03 -6.23
C ALA A 103 -2.86 7.98 -5.18
N VAL A 104 -3.11 9.11 -4.51
CA VAL A 104 -4.24 9.28 -3.60
C VAL A 104 -5.57 9.09 -4.35
N HIS A 105 -5.73 9.74 -5.51
CA HIS A 105 -6.95 9.59 -6.31
C HIS A 105 -7.19 8.14 -6.76
N LEU A 106 -6.16 7.43 -7.23
CA LEU A 106 -6.25 6.02 -7.65
C LEU A 106 -6.62 5.11 -6.48
N TYR A 107 -6.02 5.32 -5.29
CA TYR A 107 -6.37 4.59 -4.07
C TYR A 107 -7.87 4.63 -3.80
N PHE A 108 -8.45 5.84 -3.75
CA PHE A 108 -9.86 6.04 -3.43
C PHE A 108 -10.81 5.63 -4.56
N THR A 109 -10.45 5.86 -5.83
CA THR A 109 -11.36 5.63 -6.96
C THR A 109 -11.34 4.21 -7.51
N THR A 110 -10.22 3.50 -7.34
CA THR A 110 -9.99 2.22 -8.03
C THR A 110 -9.88 1.04 -7.07
N TYR A 111 -9.21 1.21 -5.93
CA TYR A 111 -8.90 0.08 -5.04
C TYR A 111 -9.95 -0.15 -3.94
N LEU A 112 -10.68 0.90 -3.53
CA LEU A 112 -11.80 0.78 -2.59
C LEU A 112 -13.16 0.55 -3.25
N ARG A 113 -13.23 0.44 -4.60
CA ARG A 113 -14.50 0.14 -5.28
C ARG A 113 -14.86 -1.34 -5.12
N PRO A 114 -16.10 -1.65 -4.69
CA PRO A 114 -16.60 -3.02 -4.70
C PRO A 114 -16.65 -3.58 -6.15
N PRO A 115 -16.63 -4.91 -6.32
CA PRO A 115 -16.75 -5.54 -7.64
C PRO A 115 -18.02 -5.08 -8.38
N LYS A 116 -17.92 -4.82 -9.70
CA LYS A 116 -19.06 -4.40 -10.55
C LYS A 116 -20.24 -5.38 -10.55
N GLN A 117 -20.00 -6.66 -10.27
CA GLN A 117 -21.06 -7.70 -10.20
C GLN A 117 -21.93 -7.63 -8.94
N ALA A 118 -21.66 -6.69 -8.04
CA ALA A 118 -22.25 -6.62 -6.71
C ALA A 118 -23.32 -5.51 -6.62
N GLN A 119 -23.90 -5.06 -7.73
CA GLN A 119 -24.83 -3.93 -7.70
C GLN A 119 -26.25 -4.28 -7.20
N ASN A 120 -26.66 -5.56 -7.25
CA ASN A 120 -28.04 -5.96 -6.91
C ASN A 120 -28.20 -6.95 -5.74
N ASP A 121 -27.12 -7.39 -5.08
CA ASP A 121 -27.21 -8.37 -3.99
C ASP A 121 -26.98 -7.75 -2.61
N ALA A 122 -27.81 -8.10 -1.62
CA ALA A 122 -27.66 -7.64 -0.22
C ALA A 122 -26.25 -7.92 0.36
N GLY A 123 -25.59 -9.01 -0.07
CA GLY A 123 -24.22 -9.33 0.33
C GLY A 123 -23.16 -8.32 -0.16
N ALA A 124 -23.45 -7.61 -1.25
CA ALA A 124 -22.57 -6.59 -1.78
C ALA A 124 -22.70 -5.23 -1.09
N ALA A 125 -23.89 -4.93 -0.55
CA ALA A 125 -24.08 -3.81 0.34
C ALA A 125 -23.31 -4.04 1.65
N ALA A 126 -23.43 -5.23 2.23
CA ALA A 126 -22.67 -5.61 3.43
C ALA A 126 -21.14 -5.54 3.21
N LEU A 127 -20.63 -6.01 2.06
CA LEU A 127 -19.21 -5.87 1.73
C LEU A 127 -18.79 -4.39 1.56
N ARG A 128 -19.64 -3.55 0.99
CA ARG A 128 -19.39 -2.10 0.89
C ARG A 128 -19.29 -1.45 2.26
N ASP A 129 -20.22 -1.77 3.14
CA ASP A 129 -20.25 -1.21 4.49
C ASP A 129 -19.02 -1.66 5.30
N LEU A 130 -18.61 -2.93 5.16
CA LEU A 130 -17.37 -3.47 5.71
C LEU A 130 -16.12 -2.74 5.20
N LEU A 131 -16.06 -2.44 3.89
CA LEU A 131 -14.94 -1.68 3.31
C LEU A 131 -14.97 -0.21 3.76
N ARG A 132 -16.17 0.36 3.96
CA ARG A 132 -16.32 1.73 4.46
C ARG A 132 -15.84 1.86 5.90
N SER A 133 -16.11 0.88 6.75
CA SER A 133 -15.64 0.82 8.15
C SER A 133 -14.18 0.35 8.30
N SER A 134 -13.51 -0.04 7.20
CA SER A 134 -12.17 -0.61 7.27
C SER A 134 -11.12 0.34 7.84
N GLU A 135 -10.21 -0.23 8.62
CA GLU A 135 -9.04 0.43 9.20
C GLU A 135 -7.77 -0.20 8.61
N LEU A 136 -6.77 0.63 8.30
CA LEU A 136 -5.47 0.19 7.82
C LEU A 136 -4.38 0.74 8.75
N THR A 137 -3.53 -0.14 9.25
CA THR A 137 -2.28 0.20 9.94
C THR A 137 -1.11 -0.30 9.12
N LEU A 138 -0.20 0.59 8.72
CA LEU A 138 1.13 0.21 8.25
C LEU A 138 2.15 0.48 9.35
N ARG A 139 3.00 -0.49 9.66
CA ARG A 139 4.09 -0.33 10.63
C ARG A 139 5.43 -0.55 9.95
N ARG A 140 6.37 0.36 10.21
CA ARG A 140 7.75 0.32 9.69
C ARG A 140 7.76 0.23 8.17
N LEU A 141 7.26 1.26 7.52
CA LEU A 141 7.37 1.43 6.08
C LEU A 141 8.70 2.09 5.74
N HIS A 142 9.51 1.42 4.93
CA HIS A 142 10.72 1.98 4.35
C HIS A 142 10.54 2.08 2.84
N VAL A 143 10.66 3.29 2.31
CA VAL A 143 10.69 3.52 0.87
C VAL A 143 12.05 4.10 0.52
N ARG A 144 12.77 3.43 -0.37
CA ARG A 144 14.12 3.82 -0.77
C ARG A 144 14.23 3.97 -2.27
N VAL A 145 14.87 5.05 -2.69
CA VAL A 145 15.31 5.25 -4.07
C VAL A 145 16.71 4.63 -4.17
N ALA A 146 16.76 3.43 -4.74
CA ALA A 146 17.97 2.62 -4.88
C ALA A 146 18.97 3.24 -5.86
N GLN A 147 18.49 4.03 -6.82
CA GLN A 147 19.32 4.73 -7.79
C GLN A 147 18.69 6.08 -8.13
N CYS A 148 19.26 7.15 -7.57
CA CYS A 148 19.01 8.49 -8.08
C CYS A 148 19.78 8.67 -9.39
N LEU A 149 19.12 9.19 -10.43
CA LEU A 149 19.82 9.74 -11.58
C LEU A 149 20.80 10.81 -11.09
N PRO A 150 21.95 11.02 -11.75
CA PRO A 150 22.94 11.98 -11.31
C PRO A 150 22.27 13.35 -11.15
N LEU A 151 22.10 13.76 -9.90
CA LEU A 151 21.62 15.09 -9.55
C LEU A 151 22.70 16.07 -9.98
N ARG A 152 22.65 16.51 -11.25
CA ARG A 152 23.46 17.63 -11.73
C ARG A 152 23.30 18.89 -10.84
N ALA A 153 22.24 18.94 -10.03
CA ALA A 153 21.86 20.06 -9.18
C ALA A 153 22.37 19.99 -7.71
N LEU A 154 22.98 18.91 -7.24
CA LEU A 154 23.60 18.86 -5.89
C LEU A 154 25.13 18.86 -5.96
N GLY A 155 25.67 19.93 -6.54
CA GLY A 155 26.82 20.66 -6.00
C GLY A 155 28.25 20.10 -6.05
N ASP A 156 28.53 18.85 -6.42
CA ASP A 156 29.94 18.36 -6.43
C ASP A 156 30.49 17.99 -7.81
N GLY A 157 29.65 17.92 -8.85
CA GLY A 157 30.07 17.61 -10.22
C GLY A 157 30.67 16.20 -10.40
N ARG A 158 30.62 15.32 -9.39
CA ARG A 158 31.32 14.03 -9.39
C ARG A 158 30.44 12.83 -9.75
N GLY A 159 29.14 13.04 -10.00
CA GLY A 159 28.25 11.98 -10.46
C GLY A 159 28.12 10.80 -9.49
N GLN A 160 28.31 11.04 -8.19
CA GLN A 160 28.18 9.98 -7.19
C GLN A 160 26.71 9.54 -7.07
N PRO A 161 26.44 8.23 -6.93
CA PRO A 161 25.10 7.74 -6.73
C PRO A 161 24.57 8.24 -5.39
N VAL A 162 23.47 8.97 -5.42
CA VAL A 162 22.76 9.40 -4.20
C VAL A 162 21.75 8.32 -3.82
N ARG A 163 21.65 8.02 -2.53
CA ARG A 163 20.58 7.21 -1.96
C ARG A 163 19.63 8.14 -1.22
N ALA A 164 18.38 8.14 -1.62
CA ALA A 164 17.33 8.88 -0.94
C ALA A 164 16.25 7.92 -0.47
N GLY A 165 15.46 8.34 0.51
CA GLY A 165 14.32 7.56 0.96
C GLY A 165 13.63 8.21 2.13
N PHE A 166 12.54 7.57 2.54
CA PHE A 166 11.91 7.89 3.80
C PHE A 166 11.57 6.62 4.55
N PHE A 167 11.59 6.75 5.86
CA PHE A 167 11.10 5.78 6.80
C PHE A 167 9.90 6.35 7.51
N LEU A 168 8.92 5.50 7.75
CA LEU A 168 7.73 5.82 8.50
C LEU A 168 7.49 4.74 9.54
N GLU A 169 7.48 5.13 10.82
CA GLU A 169 7.22 4.20 11.92
C GLU A 169 5.79 3.65 11.87
N THR A 170 4.80 4.51 11.70
CA THR A 170 3.39 4.09 11.63
C THR A 170 2.55 5.01 10.72
N LEU A 171 1.73 4.39 9.87
CA LEU A 171 0.63 5.02 9.14
C LEU A 171 -0.67 4.40 9.64
N ASP A 172 -1.56 5.22 10.19
CA ASP A 172 -2.91 4.80 10.56
C ASP A 172 -3.92 5.48 9.64
N VAL A 173 -4.78 4.69 8.99
CA VAL A 173 -5.91 5.18 8.20
C VAL A 173 -7.19 4.60 8.80
N ARG A 174 -8.04 5.46 9.37
CA ARG A 174 -9.28 5.05 10.04
C ARG A 174 -10.46 5.89 9.57
N SER A 175 -11.66 5.35 9.66
CA SER A 175 -12.88 6.15 9.42
C SER A 175 -13.01 7.24 10.48
N ALA A 176 -13.26 8.47 10.05
CA ALA A 176 -13.62 9.53 10.98
C ALA A 176 -15.03 9.26 11.56
N PRO A 177 -15.27 9.54 12.85
CA PRO A 177 -16.61 9.40 13.42
C PRO A 177 -17.62 10.28 12.67
N GLY A 178 -18.71 9.67 12.19
CA GLY A 178 -19.84 10.39 11.58
C GLY A 178 -19.68 10.79 10.11
N ASP A 179 -18.58 10.46 9.44
CA ASP A 179 -18.30 10.97 8.09
C ASP A 179 -17.79 9.93 7.09
N LEU A 180 -17.92 10.26 5.80
CA LEU A 180 -17.36 9.49 4.67
C LEU A 180 -15.83 9.65 4.51
N HIS A 181 -15.22 10.47 5.37
CA HIS A 181 -13.81 10.83 5.32
C HIS A 181 -12.94 9.84 6.11
N LYS A 182 -11.77 9.50 5.56
CA LYS A 182 -10.74 8.74 6.26
C LYS A 182 -9.77 9.71 6.92
N ARG A 183 -9.50 9.53 8.21
CA ARG A 183 -8.43 10.22 8.92
C ARG A 183 -7.12 9.46 8.68
N ILE A 184 -6.10 10.17 8.25
CA ILE A 184 -4.74 9.65 8.07
C ILE A 184 -3.86 10.22 9.18
N THR A 185 -3.21 9.37 9.95
CA THR A 185 -2.25 9.75 11.00
C THR A 185 -0.89 9.16 10.63
N ILE A 186 0.14 10.01 10.64
CA ILE A 186 1.50 9.68 10.24
C ILE A 186 2.40 9.91 11.47
N VAL A 187 3.13 8.88 11.90
CA VAL A 187 4.00 8.94 13.08
C VAL A 187 5.41 8.48 12.69
N GLY A 188 6.43 9.23 13.14
CA GLY A 188 7.83 8.86 12.94
C GLY A 188 8.28 8.93 11.48
N LEU A 189 7.87 9.98 10.75
CA LEU A 189 8.34 10.23 9.40
C LEU A 189 9.77 10.80 9.45
N ALA A 190 10.72 10.07 8.85
CA ALA A 190 12.09 10.51 8.66
C ALA A 190 12.47 10.40 7.19
N ALA A 191 13.00 11.48 6.60
CA ALA A 191 13.55 11.46 5.25
C ALA A 191 15.08 11.52 5.33
N TYR A 192 15.74 10.84 4.39
CA TYR A 192 17.20 10.87 4.30
C TYR A 192 17.67 11.01 2.85
N CYS A 193 18.84 11.61 2.71
CA CYS A 193 19.59 11.72 1.48
C CYS A 193 21.07 11.51 1.84
N ALA A 194 21.69 10.48 1.28
CA ALA A 194 23.07 10.11 1.58
C ALA A 194 23.85 9.87 0.29
N ALA A 195 25.11 10.31 0.26
CA ALA A 195 26.04 9.88 -0.75
C ALA A 195 26.23 8.35 -0.66
N GLY A 196 26.19 7.67 -1.80
CA GLY A 196 26.46 6.23 -1.86
C GLY A 196 27.89 5.92 -1.41
N PRO A 197 28.18 4.67 -0.99
CA PRO A 197 29.53 4.28 -0.67
C PRO A 197 30.46 4.54 -1.87
N PRO A 198 31.72 4.96 -1.66
CA PRO A 198 32.69 5.06 -2.74
C PRO A 198 32.81 3.71 -3.46
N LYS A 199 32.90 3.76 -4.79
CA LYS A 199 33.12 2.57 -5.63
C LYS A 199 34.43 1.89 -5.28
#